data_AF-A0A524H8I2-F1
#
_entry.id   AF-A0A524H8I2-F1
#
_cell.length_a   1.000
_cell.length_b   1.000
_cell.length_c   1.000
_cell.angle_alpha   90.00
_cell.angle_beta   90.00
_cell.angle_gamma   90.00
#
_symmetry.space_group_name_H-M   'P 1'
#
loop_
_entity.id
_entity.type
_entity.pdbx_description
1 polymer ?
#
loop_
_entity_poly.entity_id
_entity_poly.type
_entity_poly.pdbx_seq_one_letter_code
_entity_poly.pdbx_strand_id
1 'polypeptide(L)'
;MSVQATMTGQEMRDMLAAAAVWLEKSASDIDALNVFPVPDGDCGTNMLLTLRSAVDEALKVSINNIGAVAMAVSKGALMGARGNSGVISSQIWRGVAQVFKDKETVTANDWANAWTQAVETAYKGLSNPVEGTILTVLTDVAAAARNSAASDESIPKLIETAMSAASESVARTPSLLQNLRDAGVVDAGGQGLFTILEGMLHYLRGETEQMQFKKSRVISSSVPLGTKTLQLSPSDEEPFGYCTEFLIKGEDLDPEKIRARLKRKGESLIVVGDNTTVRVHIHAVAPGRVLHCATRLGTVHKVSIRNMDAQYDDFLALQKDRQPAMDIAIVAIVAGDGFADV
;
A
#
# COMPACT_ATOMS: atom_id res chain seq x y z
N MET A 1 8.77 30.68 -4.39
CA MET A 1 8.42 29.47 -5.17
C MET A 1 7.24 29.82 -6.05
N SER A 2 7.34 29.57 -7.35
CA SER A 2 6.23 29.75 -8.29
C SER A 2 5.03 28.94 -7.81
N VAL A 3 3.86 29.56 -7.72
CA VAL A 3 2.60 28.87 -7.41
C VAL A 3 2.28 27.99 -8.62
N GLN A 4 2.59 26.70 -8.54
CA GLN A 4 2.33 25.77 -9.62
C GLN A 4 0.81 25.50 -9.70
N ALA A 5 0.13 26.33 -10.51
CA ALA A 5 -1.32 26.28 -10.69
C ALA A 5 -1.76 25.00 -11.43
N THR A 6 -0.89 24.46 -12.30
CA THR A 6 -1.15 23.24 -13.07
C THR A 6 0.08 22.34 -13.13
N MET A 7 -0.14 21.03 -13.22
CA MET A 7 0.87 20.00 -13.44
C MET A 7 0.72 19.35 -14.82
N THR A 8 1.83 19.19 -15.53
CA THR A 8 1.97 18.54 -16.83
C THR A 8 2.27 17.05 -16.70
N GLY A 9 2.22 16.32 -17.81
CA GLY A 9 2.59 14.90 -17.84
C GLY A 9 4.06 14.64 -17.48
N GLN A 10 4.98 15.51 -17.92
CA GLN A 10 6.40 15.41 -17.56
C GLN A 10 6.61 15.57 -16.05
N GLU A 11 6.01 16.58 -15.44
CA GLU A 11 6.13 16.82 -14.00
C GLU A 11 5.55 15.65 -13.20
N MET A 12 4.43 15.06 -13.63
CA MET A 12 3.88 13.87 -12.99
C MET A 12 4.86 12.68 -13.06
N ARG A 13 5.50 12.45 -14.21
CA ARG A 13 6.50 11.37 -14.36
C ARG A 13 7.67 11.55 -13.41
N ASP A 14 8.26 12.75 -13.40
CA ASP A 14 9.45 13.03 -12.60
C ASP A 14 9.13 13.01 -11.10
N MET A 15 7.95 13.52 -10.71
CA MET A 15 7.46 13.47 -9.34
C MET A 15 7.28 12.02 -8.86
N LEU A 16 6.71 11.13 -9.68
CA LEU A 16 6.56 9.72 -9.32
C LEU A 16 7.89 8.96 -9.33
N ALA A 17 8.83 9.33 -10.21
CA ALA A 17 10.18 8.79 -10.18
C ALA A 17 10.90 9.15 -8.88
N ALA A 18 10.79 10.41 -8.43
CA ALA A 18 11.31 10.83 -7.13
C ALA A 18 10.63 10.07 -5.98
N ALA A 19 9.30 9.91 -6.02
CA ALA A 19 8.58 9.10 -5.04
C ALA A 19 9.04 7.65 -4.99
N ALA A 20 9.36 7.03 -6.13
CA ALA A 20 9.89 5.67 -6.20
C ALA A 20 11.29 5.57 -5.56
N VAL A 21 12.17 6.54 -5.80
CA VAL A 21 13.50 6.61 -5.16
C VAL A 21 13.37 6.78 -3.65
N TRP A 22 12.41 7.59 -3.20
CA TRP A 22 12.16 7.78 -1.77
C TRP A 22 11.64 6.51 -1.12
N LEU A 23 10.64 5.87 -1.74
CA LEU A 23 10.06 4.62 -1.25
C LEU A 23 11.10 3.51 -1.21
N GLU A 24 12.04 3.46 -2.17
CA GLU A 24 13.15 2.50 -2.15
C GLU A 24 14.01 2.62 -0.89
N LYS A 25 14.36 3.84 -0.50
CA LYS A 25 15.15 4.08 0.71
C LYS A 25 14.45 3.67 2.00
N SER A 26 13.12 3.55 1.96
CA SER A 26 12.28 3.31 3.13
C SER A 26 11.60 1.95 3.12
N ALA A 27 11.74 1.18 2.05
CA ALA A 27 11.06 -0.11 1.90
C ALA A 27 11.36 -1.05 3.06
N SER A 28 12.62 -1.15 3.50
CA SER A 28 13.02 -2.00 4.63
C SER A 28 12.43 -1.56 5.98
N ASP A 29 12.20 -0.26 6.15
CA ASP A 29 11.59 0.31 7.36
C ASP A 29 10.08 0.07 7.34
N ILE A 30 9.44 0.15 6.18
CA ILE A 30 8.03 -0.20 5.99
C ILE A 30 7.80 -1.70 6.17
N ASP A 31 8.68 -2.54 5.61
CA ASP A 31 8.67 -3.99 5.75
C ASP A 31 8.78 -4.41 7.23
N ALA A 32 9.49 -3.62 8.05
CA ALA A 32 9.58 -3.83 9.51
C ALA A 32 8.22 -3.77 10.22
N LEU A 33 7.28 -2.97 9.70
CA LEU A 33 5.96 -2.70 10.29
C LEU A 33 4.91 -3.72 9.83
N ASN A 34 5.23 -4.55 8.84
CA ASN A 34 4.27 -5.38 8.13
C ASN A 34 3.90 -6.62 8.93
N VAL A 35 2.98 -6.43 9.89
CA VAL A 35 2.47 -7.48 10.79
C VAL A 35 1.03 -7.91 10.46
N PHE A 36 0.39 -7.28 9.47
CA PHE A 36 -1.02 -7.50 9.12
C PHE A 36 -1.24 -7.52 7.59
N PRO A 37 -2.12 -8.40 7.07
CA PRO A 37 -2.80 -9.50 7.76
C PRO A 37 -1.87 -10.68 8.04
N VAL A 38 -0.76 -10.76 7.31
CA VAL A 38 0.28 -11.76 7.47
C VAL A 38 1.58 -11.03 7.82
N PRO A 39 2.29 -11.44 8.89
CA PRO A 39 3.58 -10.87 9.26
C PRO A 39 4.71 -11.37 8.34
N ASP A 40 4.68 -11.03 7.05
CA ASP A 40 5.60 -11.56 6.02
C ASP A 40 6.66 -10.55 5.53
N GLY A 41 6.68 -9.35 6.12
CA GLY A 41 7.76 -8.39 5.90
C GLY A 41 7.97 -7.93 4.44
N ASP A 42 6.94 -7.98 3.58
CA ASP A 42 7.09 -7.68 2.15
C ASP A 42 6.32 -6.43 1.66
N CYS A 43 5.57 -5.75 2.53
CA CYS A 43 4.66 -4.66 2.15
C CYS A 43 5.34 -3.50 1.40
N GLY A 44 6.42 -2.95 1.96
CA GLY A 44 7.21 -1.87 1.36
C GLY A 44 7.87 -2.30 0.06
N THR A 45 8.46 -3.50 0.03
CA THR A 45 9.02 -4.10 -1.18
C THR A 45 7.97 -4.25 -2.30
N ASN A 46 6.77 -4.73 -1.96
CA ASN A 46 5.65 -4.90 -2.89
C ASN A 46 5.14 -3.57 -3.44
N MET A 47 4.99 -2.54 -2.60
CA MET A 47 4.61 -1.20 -3.03
C MET A 47 5.68 -0.57 -3.93
N LEU A 48 6.96 -0.72 -3.61
CA LEU A 48 8.08 -0.22 -4.41
C LEU A 48 8.09 -0.83 -5.82
N LEU A 49 8.02 -2.16 -5.92
CA LEU A 49 8.03 -2.86 -7.21
C LEU A 49 6.82 -2.49 -8.07
N THR A 50 5.68 -2.23 -7.42
CA THR A 50 4.47 -1.74 -8.09
C THR A 50 4.67 -0.33 -8.64
N LEU A 51 5.18 0.60 -7.83
CA LEU A 51 5.41 1.99 -8.22
C LEU A 51 6.48 2.10 -9.31
N ARG A 52 7.57 1.33 -9.21
CA ARG A 52 8.59 1.23 -10.26
C ARG A 52 8.01 0.79 -11.60
N SER A 53 7.20 -0.27 -11.59
CA SER A 53 6.53 -0.74 -12.81
C SER A 53 5.59 0.32 -13.41
N ALA A 54 4.96 1.14 -12.55
CA ALA A 54 4.14 2.27 -12.98
C ALA A 54 4.96 3.38 -13.64
N VAL A 55 6.09 3.76 -13.01
CA VAL A 55 7.03 4.76 -13.55
C VAL A 55 7.64 4.28 -14.86
N ASP A 56 8.08 3.02 -14.94
CA ASP A 56 8.67 2.43 -16.15
C ASP A 56 7.70 2.44 -17.34
N GLU A 57 6.41 2.19 -17.12
CA GLU A 57 5.40 2.28 -18.17
C GLU A 57 5.14 3.74 -18.55
N ALA A 58 5.13 4.66 -17.58
CA ALA A 58 4.95 6.09 -17.82
C ALA A 58 6.08 6.71 -18.65
N LEU A 59 7.32 6.27 -18.44
CA LEU A 59 8.50 6.72 -19.20
C LEU A 59 8.44 6.35 -20.70
N LYS A 60 7.60 5.39 -21.09
CA LYS A 60 7.38 5.02 -22.50
C LYS A 60 6.48 6.01 -23.24
N VAL A 61 5.81 6.91 -22.51
CA VAL A 61 4.92 7.94 -23.09
C VAL A 61 5.77 9.14 -23.51
N SER A 62 5.90 9.35 -24.81
CA SER A 62 6.71 10.45 -25.38
C SER A 62 6.00 11.81 -25.39
N ILE A 63 4.66 11.83 -25.31
CA ILE A 63 3.87 13.06 -25.30
C ILE A 63 3.81 13.67 -23.90
N ASN A 64 3.79 15.01 -23.83
CA ASN A 64 3.59 15.76 -22.58
C ASN A 64 2.11 16.00 -22.32
N ASN A 65 1.37 14.91 -22.09
CA ASN A 65 -0.06 14.94 -21.78
C ASN A 65 -0.29 14.11 -20.51
N ILE A 66 -0.89 14.73 -19.48
CA ILE A 66 -1.01 14.07 -18.18
C ILE A 66 -2.01 12.91 -18.18
N GLY A 67 -3.07 12.95 -18.99
CA GLY A 67 -3.99 11.84 -19.15
C GLY A 67 -3.30 10.59 -19.69
N ALA A 68 -2.48 10.74 -20.74
CA ALA A 68 -1.69 9.66 -21.30
C ALA A 68 -0.69 9.08 -20.28
N VAL A 69 -0.01 9.94 -19.53
CA VAL A 69 0.92 9.53 -18.46
C VAL A 69 0.18 8.79 -17.35
N ALA A 70 -0.93 9.32 -16.83
CA ALA A 70 -1.68 8.70 -15.76
C ALA A 70 -2.25 7.33 -16.16
N MET A 71 -2.72 7.19 -17.40
CA MET A 71 -3.15 5.90 -17.95
C MET A 71 -2.00 4.89 -18.03
N ALA A 72 -0.81 5.33 -18.43
CA ALA A 72 0.38 4.49 -18.44
C ALA A 72 0.82 4.09 -17.01
N VAL A 73 0.80 5.01 -16.05
CA VAL A 73 1.03 4.72 -14.62
C VAL A 73 0.05 3.66 -14.12
N SER A 74 -1.25 3.82 -14.38
CA SER A 74 -2.27 2.85 -13.96
C SER A 74 -2.03 1.47 -14.57
N LYS A 75 -1.74 1.40 -15.87
CA LYS A 75 -1.44 0.15 -16.57
C LYS A 75 -0.18 -0.52 -16.02
N GLY A 76 0.90 0.24 -15.84
CA GLY A 76 2.16 -0.25 -15.29
C GLY A 76 1.99 -0.78 -13.86
N ALA A 77 1.26 -0.05 -13.02
CA ALA A 77 0.94 -0.45 -11.66
C ALA A 77 0.12 -1.76 -11.64
N LEU A 78 -0.91 -1.90 -12.49
CA LEU A 78 -1.71 -3.12 -12.56
C LEU A 78 -0.87 -4.33 -13.02
N MET A 79 -0.02 -4.13 -14.04
CA MET A 79 0.81 -5.20 -14.61
C MET A 79 1.99 -5.60 -13.71
N GLY A 80 2.42 -4.69 -12.85
CA GLY A 80 3.55 -4.83 -11.95
C GLY A 80 3.18 -5.03 -10.48
N ALA A 81 1.90 -4.95 -10.13
CA ALA A 81 1.40 -5.14 -8.76
C ALA A 81 1.98 -6.42 -8.15
N ARG A 82 2.24 -6.41 -6.84
CA ARG A 82 2.68 -7.58 -6.06
C ARG A 82 2.10 -7.51 -4.66
N GLY A 83 1.77 -8.67 -4.10
CA GLY A 83 1.11 -8.79 -2.80
C GLY A 83 -0.19 -8.00 -2.70
N ASN A 84 -0.76 -7.99 -1.50
CA ASN A 84 -1.97 -7.22 -1.23
C ASN A 84 -1.70 -5.71 -1.38
N SER A 85 -0.62 -5.21 -0.74
CA SER A 85 -0.28 -3.78 -0.71
C SER A 85 -0.03 -3.19 -2.12
N GLY A 86 0.67 -3.91 -2.99
CA GLY A 86 0.90 -3.48 -4.37
C GLY A 86 -0.38 -3.54 -5.22
N VAL A 87 -1.25 -4.54 -5.03
CA VAL A 87 -2.53 -4.59 -5.74
C VAL A 87 -3.44 -3.43 -5.30
N ILE A 88 -3.53 -3.10 -4.00
CA ILE A 88 -4.26 -1.92 -3.53
C ILE A 88 -3.66 -0.63 -4.12
N SER A 89 -2.34 -0.48 -4.06
CA SER A 89 -1.63 0.67 -4.62
C SER A 89 -1.92 0.84 -6.12
N SER A 90 -2.03 -0.25 -6.88
CA SER A 90 -2.42 -0.19 -8.29
C SER A 90 -3.83 0.38 -8.51
N GLN A 91 -4.75 0.15 -7.57
CA GLN A 91 -6.11 0.70 -7.64
C GLN A 91 -6.15 2.18 -7.29
N ILE A 92 -5.27 2.64 -6.40
CA ILE A 92 -5.09 4.07 -6.14
C ILE A 92 -4.73 4.79 -7.44
N TRP A 93 -3.69 4.31 -8.14
CA TRP A 93 -3.27 4.89 -9.42
C TRP A 93 -4.33 4.75 -10.52
N ARG A 94 -5.11 3.66 -10.50
CA ARG A 94 -6.25 3.50 -11.43
C ARG A 94 -7.33 4.55 -11.20
N GLY A 95 -7.70 4.84 -9.95
CA GLY A 95 -8.66 5.90 -9.66
C GLY A 95 -8.13 7.28 -10.05
N VAL A 96 -6.85 7.56 -9.82
CA VAL A 96 -6.20 8.80 -10.29
C VAL A 96 -6.29 8.93 -11.81
N ALA A 97 -5.93 7.86 -12.54
CA ALA A 97 -5.97 7.86 -14.00
C ALA A 97 -7.37 8.09 -14.58
N GLN A 98 -8.42 7.59 -13.92
CA GLN A 98 -9.80 7.79 -14.38
C GLN A 98 -10.20 9.27 -14.42
N VAL A 99 -9.69 10.08 -13.49
CA VAL A 99 -9.96 11.53 -13.46
C VAL A 99 -9.06 12.29 -14.44
N PHE A 100 -7.86 11.80 -14.69
CA PHE A 100 -6.86 12.50 -15.51
C PHE A 100 -6.93 12.17 -17.00
N LYS A 101 -7.49 11.02 -17.38
CA LYS A 101 -7.40 10.43 -18.74
C LYS A 101 -7.69 11.39 -19.92
N ASP A 102 -8.61 12.34 -19.75
CA ASP A 102 -9.06 13.26 -20.81
C ASP A 102 -8.45 14.67 -20.66
N LYS A 103 -7.39 14.83 -19.86
CA LYS A 103 -6.78 16.13 -19.54
C LYS A 103 -5.35 16.24 -20.09
N GLU A 104 -5.00 17.45 -20.51
CA GLU A 104 -3.62 17.78 -20.92
C GLU A 104 -2.74 18.14 -19.71
N THR A 105 -3.30 18.89 -18.76
CA THR A 105 -2.72 19.26 -17.46
C THR A 105 -3.77 19.13 -16.36
N VAL A 106 -3.35 19.14 -15.09
CA VAL A 106 -4.26 19.05 -13.93
C VAL A 106 -3.99 20.15 -12.92
N THR A 107 -5.03 20.55 -12.20
CA THR A 107 -5.00 21.49 -11.06
C THR A 107 -4.98 20.75 -9.71
N ALA A 108 -4.91 21.49 -8.61
CA ALA A 108 -5.10 20.93 -7.27
C ALA A 108 -6.49 20.30 -7.07
N ASN A 109 -7.55 20.93 -7.61
CA ASN A 109 -8.91 20.39 -7.57
C ASN A 109 -9.02 19.03 -8.28
N ASP A 110 -8.30 18.87 -9.39
CA ASP A 110 -8.26 17.61 -10.12
C ASP A 110 -7.59 16.50 -9.30
N TRP A 111 -6.51 16.81 -8.58
CA TRP A 111 -5.85 15.88 -7.65
C TRP A 111 -6.75 15.47 -6.49
N ALA A 112 -7.48 16.42 -5.88
CA ALA A 112 -8.44 16.12 -4.83
C ALA A 112 -9.57 15.18 -5.32
N ASN A 113 -10.09 15.45 -6.53
CA ASN A 113 -11.07 14.58 -7.17
C ASN A 113 -10.48 13.20 -7.51
N ALA A 114 -9.23 13.14 -7.97
CA ALA A 114 -8.50 11.92 -8.28
C ALA A 114 -8.33 11.01 -7.05
N TRP A 115 -8.01 11.57 -5.88
CA TRP A 115 -7.95 10.76 -4.65
C TRP A 115 -9.33 10.32 -4.16
N THR A 116 -10.37 11.14 -4.32
CA THR A 116 -11.74 10.71 -4.06
C THR A 116 -12.11 9.50 -4.94
N GLN A 117 -11.77 9.55 -6.24
CA GLN A 117 -11.98 8.43 -7.16
C GLN A 117 -11.10 7.22 -6.82
N ALA A 118 -9.89 7.43 -6.30
CA ALA A 118 -8.99 6.40 -5.84
C ALA A 118 -9.55 5.62 -4.65
N VAL A 119 -10.19 6.29 -3.69
CA VAL A 119 -10.93 5.63 -2.59
C VAL A 119 -11.99 4.69 -3.16
N GLU A 120 -12.89 5.19 -3.99
CA GLU A 120 -13.96 4.36 -4.59
C GLU A 120 -13.40 3.16 -5.36
N THR A 121 -12.33 3.39 -6.14
CA THR A 121 -11.71 2.34 -6.96
C THR A 121 -11.04 1.28 -6.10
N ALA A 122 -10.33 1.68 -5.04
CA ALA A 122 -9.68 0.76 -4.11
C ALA A 122 -10.73 -0.11 -3.40
N TYR A 123 -11.74 0.49 -2.76
CA TYR A 123 -12.78 -0.26 -2.04
C TYR A 123 -13.53 -1.23 -2.97
N LYS A 124 -13.86 -0.81 -4.20
CA LYS A 124 -14.54 -1.68 -5.17
C LYS A 124 -13.70 -2.90 -5.57
N GLY A 125 -12.37 -2.83 -5.50
CA GLY A 125 -11.47 -3.93 -5.86
C GLY A 125 -11.42 -5.07 -4.84
N LEU A 126 -11.82 -4.81 -3.59
CA LEU A 126 -11.66 -5.72 -2.47
C LEU A 126 -12.96 -6.46 -2.14
N SER A 127 -12.82 -7.70 -1.67
CA SER A 127 -13.96 -8.49 -1.19
C SER A 127 -14.36 -8.08 0.24
N ASN A 128 -13.36 -7.80 1.09
CA ASN A 128 -13.52 -7.44 2.50
C ASN A 128 -12.55 -6.29 2.83
N PRO A 129 -12.93 -5.01 2.63
CA PRO A 129 -12.09 -3.89 3.03
C PRO A 129 -11.98 -3.82 4.57
N VAL A 130 -10.81 -3.42 5.07
CA VAL A 130 -10.50 -3.37 6.51
C VAL A 130 -10.06 -1.96 6.88
N GLU A 131 -10.73 -1.36 7.87
CA GLU A 131 -10.33 -0.08 8.45
C GLU A 131 -9.11 -0.23 9.38
N GLY A 132 -8.36 0.84 9.56
CA GLY A 132 -7.03 0.81 10.17
C GLY A 132 -5.93 0.36 9.20
N THR A 133 -6.19 0.35 7.90
CA THR A 133 -5.21 0.02 6.84
C THR A 133 -4.96 1.22 5.92
N ILE A 134 -4.15 1.04 4.87
CA ILE A 134 -3.96 1.99 3.76
C ILE A 134 -5.29 2.58 3.22
N LEU A 135 -6.41 1.85 3.30
CA LEU A 135 -7.73 2.34 2.87
C LEU A 135 -8.22 3.50 3.73
N THR A 136 -8.03 3.42 5.05
CA THR A 136 -8.37 4.51 5.98
C THR A 136 -7.49 5.73 5.72
N VAL A 137 -6.19 5.50 5.54
CA VAL A 137 -5.23 6.57 5.24
C VAL A 137 -5.57 7.27 3.93
N LEU A 138 -5.89 6.51 2.88
CA LEU A 138 -6.32 7.07 1.60
C LEU A 138 -7.63 7.88 1.72
N THR A 139 -8.57 7.40 2.55
CA THR A 139 -9.84 8.10 2.79
C THR A 139 -9.61 9.44 3.49
N ASP A 140 -8.77 9.46 4.52
CA ASP A 140 -8.41 10.68 5.25
C ASP A 140 -7.64 11.67 4.36
N VAL A 141 -6.73 11.17 3.52
CA VAL A 141 -6.01 11.95 2.49
C VAL A 141 -7.00 12.60 1.52
N ALA A 142 -7.92 11.82 0.96
CA ALA A 142 -8.90 12.32 -0.01
C ALA A 142 -9.81 13.39 0.62
N ALA A 143 -10.26 13.19 1.86
CA ALA A 143 -11.08 14.15 2.58
C ALA A 143 -10.32 15.46 2.85
N ALA A 144 -9.08 15.38 3.34
CA ALA A 144 -8.26 16.56 3.59
C ALA A 144 -7.96 17.35 2.32
N ALA A 145 -7.58 16.64 1.24
CA ALA A 145 -7.33 17.24 -0.06
C ALA A 145 -8.57 17.95 -0.63
N ARG A 146 -9.75 17.34 -0.52
CA ARG A 146 -11.01 17.95 -0.96
C ARG A 146 -11.35 19.22 -0.18
N ASN A 147 -11.12 19.21 1.12
CA ASN A 147 -11.38 20.37 1.97
C ASN A 147 -10.41 21.53 1.67
N SER A 148 -9.13 21.25 1.41
CA SER A 148 -8.14 22.31 1.14
C SER A 148 -8.23 22.85 -0.30
N ALA A 149 -8.58 22.00 -1.27
CA ALA A 149 -8.76 22.42 -2.67
C ALA A 149 -9.92 23.42 -2.86
N ALA A 150 -10.90 23.46 -1.95
CA ALA A 150 -11.95 24.49 -1.92
C ALA A 150 -11.42 25.92 -1.74
N SER A 151 -10.17 26.08 -1.29
CA SER A 151 -9.52 27.38 -1.06
C SER A 151 -8.57 27.80 -2.19
N ASP A 152 -8.66 27.19 -3.37
CA ASP A 152 -7.81 27.45 -4.56
C ASP A 152 -6.29 27.32 -4.27
N GLU A 153 -5.93 26.28 -3.51
CA GLU A 153 -4.54 26.01 -3.13
C GLU A 153 -3.67 25.52 -4.30
N SER A 154 -2.38 25.84 -4.25
CA SER A 154 -1.38 25.29 -5.18
C SER A 154 -1.20 23.78 -5.01
N ILE A 155 -0.77 23.08 -6.06
CA ILE A 155 -0.49 21.64 -5.99
C ILE A 155 0.51 21.27 -4.87
N PRO A 156 1.66 21.95 -4.70
CA PRO A 156 2.58 21.63 -3.59
C PRO A 156 1.92 21.74 -2.21
N LYS A 157 1.03 22.72 -2.04
CA LYS A 157 0.29 22.90 -0.78
C LYS A 157 -0.73 21.79 -0.56
N LEU A 158 -1.45 21.40 -1.61
CA LEU A 158 -2.38 20.25 -1.56
C LEU A 158 -1.66 18.96 -1.17
N ILE A 159 -0.51 18.66 -1.79
CA ILE A 159 0.28 17.46 -1.45
C ILE A 159 0.80 17.54 0.00
N GLU A 160 1.22 18.73 0.47
CA GLU A 160 1.61 18.91 1.87
C GLU A 160 0.43 18.62 2.84
N THR A 161 -0.76 19.14 2.54
CA THR A 161 -1.97 18.88 3.33
C THR A 161 -2.33 17.39 3.33
N ALA A 162 -2.28 16.74 2.17
CA ALA A 162 -2.48 15.30 2.03
C ALA A 162 -1.46 14.51 2.84
N MET A 163 -0.18 14.86 2.77
CA MET A 163 0.90 14.21 3.53
C MET A 163 0.70 14.36 5.04
N SER A 164 0.26 15.54 5.52
CA SER A 164 -0.06 15.75 6.93
C SER A 164 -1.22 14.86 7.39
N ALA A 165 -2.30 14.81 6.59
CA ALA A 165 -3.44 13.94 6.87
C ALA A 165 -3.05 12.46 6.87
N ALA A 166 -2.20 12.04 5.93
CA ALA A 166 -1.67 10.68 5.91
C ALA A 166 -0.88 10.37 7.18
N SER A 167 0.01 11.28 7.60
CA SER A 167 0.80 11.12 8.84
C SER A 167 -0.09 10.94 10.06
N GLU A 168 -1.11 11.77 10.22
CA GLU A 168 -2.05 11.68 11.36
C GLU A 168 -2.86 10.39 11.30
N SER A 169 -3.33 10.00 10.11
CA SER A 169 -4.11 8.77 9.92
C SER A 169 -3.28 7.53 10.24
N VAL A 170 -2.05 7.44 9.73
CA VAL A 170 -1.10 6.35 10.02
C VAL A 170 -0.90 6.20 11.53
N ALA A 171 -0.65 7.30 12.25
CA ALA A 171 -0.49 7.28 13.70
C ALA A 171 -1.75 6.76 14.44
N ARG A 172 -2.94 6.93 13.86
CA ARG A 172 -4.22 6.46 14.41
C ARG A 172 -4.55 5.00 14.05
N THR A 173 -3.90 4.39 13.07
CA THR A 173 -4.22 3.01 12.64
C THR A 173 -4.25 1.98 13.78
N PRO A 174 -3.38 2.01 14.82
CA PRO A 174 -3.46 1.08 15.95
C PRO A 174 -4.69 1.32 16.83
N SER A 175 -5.32 2.50 16.74
CA SER A 175 -6.57 2.75 17.44
C SER A 175 -7.78 2.05 16.78
N LEU A 176 -7.65 1.68 15.51
CA LEU A 176 -8.70 1.12 14.66
C LEU A 176 -8.55 -0.39 14.44
N LEU A 177 -7.32 -0.91 14.46
CA LEU A 177 -7.05 -2.32 14.19
C LEU A 177 -6.25 -2.96 15.32
N GLN A 178 -6.86 -3.95 15.98
CA GLN A 178 -6.33 -4.56 17.19
C GLN A 178 -4.96 -5.23 16.97
N ASN A 179 -4.76 -5.90 15.83
CA ASN A 179 -3.48 -6.55 15.51
C ASN A 179 -2.32 -5.54 15.48
N LEU A 180 -2.55 -4.33 14.95
CA LEU A 180 -1.55 -3.25 14.94
C LEU A 180 -1.29 -2.73 16.36
N ARG A 181 -2.35 -2.59 17.17
CA ARG A 181 -2.25 -2.19 18.57
C ARG A 181 -1.40 -3.16 19.38
N ASP A 182 -1.67 -4.45 19.26
CA ASP A 182 -1.01 -5.50 20.03
C ASP A 182 0.46 -5.66 19.61
N ALA A 183 0.75 -5.47 18.32
CA ALA A 183 2.12 -5.43 17.81
C ALA A 183 2.85 -4.10 18.11
N GLY A 184 2.13 -3.05 18.53
CA GLY A 184 2.70 -1.74 18.83
C GLY A 184 3.23 -0.97 17.60
N VAL A 185 2.78 -1.34 16.41
CA VAL A 185 3.20 -0.75 15.12
C VAL A 185 2.01 -0.12 14.40
N VAL A 186 2.29 0.80 13.47
CA VAL A 186 1.29 1.38 12.56
C VAL A 186 1.12 0.52 11.31
N ASP A 187 0.07 0.77 10.53
CA ASP A 187 -0.15 0.06 9.26
C ASP A 187 0.98 0.32 8.25
N ALA A 188 1.60 -0.76 7.75
CA ALA A 188 2.70 -0.68 6.79
C ALA A 188 2.26 -0.10 5.44
N GLY A 189 1.04 -0.43 4.96
CA GLY A 189 0.52 0.12 3.71
C GLY A 189 0.26 1.62 3.80
N GLY A 190 -0.32 2.06 4.93
CA GLY A 190 -0.53 3.46 5.27
C GLY A 190 0.78 4.24 5.34
N GLN A 191 1.79 3.70 6.03
CA GLN A 191 3.14 4.26 6.06
C GLN A 191 3.73 4.36 4.64
N GLY A 192 3.54 3.33 3.80
CA GLY A 192 3.98 3.36 2.40
C GLY A 192 3.31 4.47 1.59
N LEU A 193 2.01 4.71 1.77
CA LEU A 193 1.29 5.81 1.12
C LEU A 193 1.81 7.18 1.59
N PHE A 194 2.04 7.35 2.89
CA PHE A 194 2.68 8.55 3.44
C PHE A 194 4.06 8.78 2.81
N THR A 195 4.90 7.75 2.73
CA THR A 195 6.23 7.84 2.13
C THR A 195 6.15 8.22 0.65
N ILE A 196 5.19 7.69 -0.12
CA ILE A 196 4.99 8.11 -1.52
C ILE A 196 4.68 9.62 -1.60
N LEU A 197 3.76 10.12 -0.76
CA LEU A 197 3.42 11.55 -0.71
C LEU A 197 4.61 12.43 -0.31
N GLU A 198 5.42 11.97 0.66
CA GLU A 198 6.65 12.65 1.09
C GLU A 198 7.65 12.78 -0.07
N GLY A 199 7.85 11.71 -0.84
CA GLY A 199 8.72 11.73 -2.02
C GLY A 199 8.19 12.62 -3.14
N MET A 200 6.87 12.65 -3.38
CA MET A 200 6.23 13.59 -4.31
C MET A 200 6.49 15.05 -3.88
N LEU A 201 6.37 15.35 -2.58
CA LEU A 201 6.58 16.69 -2.05
C LEU A 201 8.04 17.15 -2.16
N HIS A 202 9.01 16.25 -1.96
CA HIS A 202 10.42 16.58 -2.18
C HIS A 202 10.69 17.01 -3.62
N TYR A 203 10.08 16.37 -4.62
CA TYR A 203 10.18 16.81 -6.01
C TYR A 203 9.58 18.20 -6.21
N LEU A 204 8.35 18.41 -5.75
CA LEU A 204 7.64 19.70 -5.92
C LEU A 204 8.35 20.88 -5.22
N ARG A 205 9.15 20.61 -4.20
CA ARG A 205 9.98 21.61 -3.52
C ARG A 205 11.36 21.81 -4.13
N GLY A 206 11.75 21.00 -5.13
CA GLY A 206 13.10 21.01 -5.69
C GLY A 206 14.16 20.46 -4.73
N GLU A 207 13.77 19.55 -3.84
CA GLU A 207 14.62 18.99 -2.78
C GLU A 207 15.16 17.58 -3.12
N THR A 208 15.06 17.13 -4.38
CA THR A 208 15.42 15.76 -4.78
C THR A 208 16.88 15.41 -4.47
N GLU A 209 17.80 16.36 -4.66
CA GLU A 209 19.22 16.17 -4.33
C GLU A 209 19.45 15.96 -2.82
N GLN A 210 18.60 16.52 -1.97
CA GLN A 210 18.72 16.39 -0.50
C GLN A 210 18.23 15.02 -0.02
N MET A 211 17.38 14.34 -0.80
CA MET A 211 16.86 13.02 -0.45
C MET A 211 17.98 12.02 -0.23
N GLN A 212 19.14 12.17 -0.89
CA GLN A 212 20.27 11.25 -0.70
C GLN A 212 20.81 11.26 0.74
N PHE A 213 20.71 12.39 1.44
CA PHE A 213 21.23 12.60 2.80
C PHE A 213 20.16 12.53 3.89
N LYS A 214 18.88 12.36 3.52
CA LYS A 214 17.75 12.25 4.45
C LYS A 214 17.28 10.80 4.56
N LYS A 215 16.61 10.50 5.67
CA LYS A 215 15.79 9.29 5.86
C LYS A 215 14.31 9.68 5.91
N SER A 216 13.44 8.83 5.41
CA SER A 216 11.99 9.02 5.57
C SER A 216 11.61 8.89 7.03
N ARG A 217 10.54 9.60 7.40
CA ARG A 217 9.96 9.55 8.73
C ARG A 217 9.13 8.29 8.87
N VAL A 218 9.48 7.45 9.84
CA VAL A 218 8.61 6.36 10.31
C VAL A 218 7.65 6.95 11.34
N ILE A 219 6.35 6.86 11.07
CA ILE A 219 5.33 7.42 11.95
C ILE A 219 5.13 6.50 13.16
N SER A 220 5.25 7.07 14.34
CA SER A 220 4.98 6.36 15.60
C SER A 220 3.48 6.27 15.88
N SER A 221 3.07 5.21 16.57
CA SER A 221 1.72 5.06 17.09
C SER A 221 1.33 6.23 18.01
N SER A 222 0.09 6.72 17.85
CA SER A 222 -0.53 7.67 18.79
C SER A 222 -1.05 7.00 20.06
N VAL A 223 -1.18 5.68 20.06
CA VAL A 223 -1.58 4.88 21.21
C VAL A 223 -0.33 4.56 22.04
N PRO A 224 -0.30 4.89 23.35
CA PRO A 224 0.81 4.51 24.22
C PRO A 224 0.97 2.99 24.22
N LEU A 225 2.20 2.50 24.03
CA LEU A 225 2.50 1.09 24.23
C LEU A 225 2.23 0.76 25.70
N GLY A 226 1.27 -0.13 25.95
CA GLY A 226 1.22 -0.85 27.21
C GLY A 226 2.48 -1.72 27.32
N THR A 227 2.94 -2.00 28.55
CA THR A 227 4.12 -2.83 28.86
C THR A 227 3.99 -4.31 28.45
N LYS A 228 3.11 -4.65 27.50
CA LYS A 228 3.07 -5.98 26.92
C LYS A 228 4.23 -6.11 25.95
N THR A 229 5.25 -6.86 26.37
CA THR A 229 6.25 -7.43 25.48
C THR A 229 5.53 -8.07 24.29
N LEU A 230 6.04 -7.89 23.07
CA LEU A 230 5.60 -8.63 21.88
C LEU A 230 5.67 -10.13 22.17
N GLN A 231 4.60 -10.68 22.74
CA GLN A 231 4.35 -12.11 22.74
C GLN A 231 3.63 -12.36 21.43
N LEU A 232 4.42 -12.49 20.37
CA LEU A 232 4.03 -13.34 19.24
C LEU A 232 3.96 -14.74 19.86
N SER A 233 2.81 -15.03 20.45
CA SER A 233 2.51 -16.32 21.04
C SER A 233 2.70 -17.33 19.93
N PRO A 234 3.47 -18.42 20.13
CA PRO A 234 3.31 -19.57 19.26
C PRO A 234 1.96 -20.19 19.64
N SER A 235 0.86 -19.55 19.23
CA SER A 235 -0.42 -20.22 19.24
C SER A 235 -0.36 -21.32 18.19
N ASP A 236 -1.07 -22.41 18.45
CA ASP A 236 -1.36 -23.49 17.52
C ASP A 236 -2.06 -22.95 16.25
N GLU A 237 -1.30 -22.26 15.39
CA GLU A 237 -1.82 -21.47 14.28
C GLU A 237 -2.14 -22.38 13.08
N GLU A 238 -3.36 -22.25 12.58
CA GLU A 238 -3.67 -22.75 11.24
C GLU A 238 -2.68 -22.13 10.24
N PRO A 239 -2.12 -22.93 9.30
CA PRO A 239 -1.13 -22.43 8.37
C PRO A 239 -1.72 -21.31 7.51
N PHE A 240 -0.97 -20.20 7.36
CA PHE A 240 -1.32 -19.10 6.46
C PHE A 240 -1.46 -19.60 5.02
N GLY A 241 -0.65 -20.60 4.64
CA GLY A 241 -0.66 -21.21 3.33
C GLY A 241 0.06 -20.36 2.28
N TYR A 242 -0.54 -20.21 1.10
CA TYR A 242 0.14 -19.61 -0.04
C TYR A 242 -0.50 -18.32 -0.52
N CYS A 243 0.31 -17.27 -0.65
CA CYS A 243 -0.04 -16.08 -1.41
C CYS A 243 0.08 -16.42 -2.91
N THR A 244 -1.07 -16.47 -3.59
CA THR A 244 -1.16 -16.80 -5.02
C THR A 244 -1.57 -15.58 -5.83
N GLU A 245 -0.72 -15.18 -6.76
CA GLU A 245 -0.93 -14.02 -7.61
C GLU A 245 -0.77 -14.37 -9.08
N PHE A 246 -1.64 -13.84 -9.93
CA PHE A 246 -1.56 -14.04 -11.37
C PHE A 246 -2.40 -13.03 -12.14
N LEU A 247 -2.14 -12.93 -13.44
CA LEU A 247 -2.95 -12.21 -14.41
C LEU A 247 -3.78 -13.20 -15.23
N ILE A 248 -5.02 -12.84 -15.52
CA ILE A 248 -5.87 -13.49 -16.52
C ILE A 248 -5.99 -12.51 -17.70
N LYS A 249 -5.65 -12.95 -18.90
CA LYS A 249 -5.87 -12.21 -20.15
C LYS A 249 -6.91 -12.91 -21.02
N GLY A 250 -7.75 -12.13 -21.67
CA GLY A 250 -8.81 -12.63 -22.54
C GLY A 250 -9.62 -11.49 -23.13
N GLU A 251 -10.77 -11.83 -23.69
CA GLU A 251 -11.78 -10.89 -24.14
C GLU A 251 -13.02 -11.02 -23.24
N ASP A 252 -13.77 -9.94 -23.06
CA ASP A 252 -14.98 -9.88 -22.25
C ASP A 252 -14.83 -10.44 -20.82
N LEU A 253 -13.66 -10.23 -20.22
CA LEU A 253 -13.45 -10.56 -18.82
C LEU A 253 -14.37 -9.74 -17.91
N ASP A 254 -14.86 -10.36 -16.85
CA ASP A 254 -15.74 -9.73 -15.89
C ASP A 254 -15.12 -9.90 -14.50
N PRO A 255 -14.44 -8.86 -13.97
CA PRO A 255 -13.79 -8.92 -12.67
C PRO A 255 -14.74 -9.34 -11.53
N GLU A 256 -16.00 -8.93 -11.57
CA GLU A 256 -16.99 -9.28 -10.55
C GLU A 256 -17.37 -10.76 -10.63
N LYS A 257 -17.58 -11.30 -11.83
CA LYS A 257 -17.82 -12.75 -12.01
C LYS A 257 -16.61 -13.58 -11.62
N ILE A 258 -15.39 -13.13 -11.96
CA ILE A 258 -14.15 -13.80 -11.57
C ILE A 258 -14.03 -13.82 -10.04
N ARG A 259 -14.29 -12.68 -9.38
CA ARG A 259 -14.30 -12.57 -7.92
C ARG A 259 -15.32 -13.51 -7.30
N ALA A 260 -16.55 -13.53 -7.78
CA ALA A 260 -17.59 -14.43 -7.28
C ALA A 260 -17.18 -15.92 -7.38
N ARG A 261 -16.49 -16.31 -8.46
CA ARG A 261 -16.00 -17.68 -8.65
C ARG A 261 -14.85 -18.04 -7.71
N LEU A 262 -13.98 -17.09 -7.39
CA LEU A 262 -12.79 -17.30 -6.56
C LEU A 262 -13.05 -17.08 -5.06
N LYS A 263 -14.11 -16.37 -4.66
CA LYS A 263 -14.41 -15.98 -3.27
C LYS A 263 -14.40 -17.13 -2.27
N ARG A 264 -14.79 -18.34 -2.70
CA ARG A 264 -14.82 -19.55 -1.83
C ARG A 264 -13.56 -20.43 -1.94
N LYS A 265 -12.48 -19.92 -2.54
CA LYS A 265 -11.24 -20.70 -2.76
C LYS A 265 -10.08 -20.26 -1.88
N GLY A 266 -10.27 -19.23 -1.06
CA GLY A 266 -9.25 -18.68 -0.20
C GLY A 266 -9.73 -17.38 0.44
N GLU A 267 -8.80 -16.74 1.13
CA GLU A 267 -8.99 -15.52 1.88
C GLU A 267 -8.26 -14.35 1.21
N SER A 268 -8.46 -13.14 1.73
CA SER A 268 -7.81 -11.92 1.22
C SER A 268 -7.92 -11.75 -0.30
N LEU A 269 -9.05 -12.16 -0.89
CA LEU A 269 -9.26 -12.14 -2.33
C LEU A 269 -9.40 -10.70 -2.86
N ILE A 270 -8.51 -10.35 -3.78
CA ILE A 270 -8.54 -9.11 -4.56
C ILE A 270 -8.60 -9.47 -6.04
N VAL A 271 -9.58 -8.91 -6.74
CA VAL A 271 -9.77 -9.11 -8.19
C VAL A 271 -10.02 -7.76 -8.82
N VAL A 272 -9.04 -7.30 -9.60
CA VAL A 272 -8.99 -5.95 -10.16
C VAL A 272 -8.56 -5.98 -11.62
N GLY A 273 -8.98 -5.00 -12.41
CA GLY A 273 -8.67 -4.93 -13.84
C GLY A 273 -9.87 -4.51 -14.67
N ASP A 274 -9.91 -4.98 -15.91
CA ASP A 274 -10.93 -4.67 -16.90
C ASP A 274 -11.32 -5.90 -17.74
N ASN A 275 -12.00 -5.68 -18.86
CA ASN A 275 -12.48 -6.72 -19.76
C ASN A 275 -11.40 -7.42 -20.58
N THR A 276 -10.16 -6.92 -20.56
CA THR A 276 -9.04 -7.53 -21.29
C THR A 276 -8.03 -8.19 -20.36
N THR A 277 -7.81 -7.60 -19.18
CA THR A 277 -6.82 -8.08 -18.23
C THR A 277 -7.30 -7.93 -16.79
N VAL A 278 -7.23 -9.03 -16.04
CA VAL A 278 -7.61 -9.09 -14.62
C VAL A 278 -6.44 -9.60 -13.79
N ARG A 279 -6.06 -8.86 -12.75
CA ARG A 279 -5.13 -9.26 -11.71
C ARG A 279 -5.89 -9.90 -10.57
N VAL A 280 -5.39 -11.04 -10.11
CA VAL A 280 -5.89 -11.74 -8.93
C VAL A 280 -4.78 -11.86 -7.91
N HIS A 281 -5.12 -11.61 -6.65
CA HIS A 281 -4.35 -11.95 -5.46
C HIS A 281 -5.28 -12.68 -4.48
N ILE A 282 -4.84 -13.81 -3.95
CA ILE A 282 -5.63 -14.63 -3.02
C ILE A 282 -4.70 -15.45 -2.13
N HIS A 283 -5.05 -15.55 -0.85
CA HIS A 283 -4.39 -16.42 0.12
C HIS A 283 -5.12 -17.77 0.14
N ALA A 284 -4.42 -18.86 -0.13
CA ALA A 284 -5.05 -20.18 -0.16
C ALA A 284 -4.07 -21.28 0.25
N VAL A 285 -4.54 -22.24 1.05
CA VAL A 285 -3.78 -23.45 1.42
C VAL A 285 -3.47 -24.35 0.22
N ALA A 286 -4.28 -24.29 -0.84
CA ALA A 286 -4.16 -25.14 -2.03
C ALA A 286 -4.14 -24.30 -3.32
N PRO A 287 -3.00 -23.68 -3.69
CA PRO A 287 -2.89 -22.76 -4.83
C PRO A 287 -3.30 -23.39 -6.17
N GLY A 288 -3.07 -24.70 -6.34
CA GLY A 288 -3.48 -25.44 -7.55
C GLY A 288 -4.98 -25.38 -7.83
N ARG A 289 -5.83 -25.36 -6.79
CA ARG A 289 -7.30 -25.23 -6.96
C ARG A 289 -7.72 -23.86 -7.47
N VAL A 290 -6.97 -22.82 -7.10
CA VAL A 290 -7.18 -21.46 -7.58
C VAL A 290 -6.80 -21.36 -9.05
N LEU A 291 -5.60 -21.83 -9.40
CA LEU A 291 -5.11 -21.79 -10.79
C LEU A 291 -5.97 -22.63 -11.74
N HIS A 292 -6.41 -23.81 -11.32
CA HIS A 292 -7.34 -24.64 -12.11
C HIS A 292 -8.68 -23.94 -12.40
N CYS A 293 -9.12 -23.09 -11.47
CA CYS A 293 -10.30 -22.26 -11.71
C CYS A 293 -9.99 -21.14 -12.70
N ALA A 294 -8.85 -20.48 -12.55
CA ALA A 294 -8.44 -19.34 -13.36
C ALA A 294 -8.21 -19.69 -14.84
N THR A 295 -7.62 -20.86 -15.13
CA THR A 295 -7.38 -21.32 -16.52
C THR A 295 -8.66 -21.56 -17.32
N ARG A 296 -9.82 -21.66 -16.66
CA ARG A 296 -11.14 -21.75 -17.31
C ARG A 296 -11.78 -20.38 -17.58
N LEU A 297 -11.16 -19.30 -17.11
CA LEU A 297 -11.68 -17.92 -17.24
C LEU A 297 -10.93 -17.12 -18.32
N GLY A 298 -9.74 -17.56 -18.69
CA GLY A 298 -8.88 -16.93 -19.69
C GLY A 298 -7.47 -17.49 -19.63
N THR A 299 -6.53 -16.83 -20.31
CA THR A 299 -5.12 -17.24 -20.32
C THR A 299 -4.42 -16.70 -19.08
N VAL A 300 -3.81 -17.60 -18.30
CA VAL A 300 -3.11 -17.24 -17.05
C VAL A 300 -1.66 -16.84 -17.37
N HIS A 301 -1.22 -15.71 -16.82
CA HIS A 301 0.13 -15.17 -16.98
C HIS A 301 0.72 -14.72 -15.63
N LYS A 302 2.05 -14.57 -15.57
CA LYS A 302 2.79 -14.04 -14.41
C LYS A 302 2.36 -14.66 -13.07
N VAL A 303 2.31 -15.99 -13.02
CA VAL A 303 1.98 -16.73 -11.79
C VAL A 303 3.11 -16.56 -10.78
N SER A 304 2.76 -16.14 -9.56
CA SER A 304 3.63 -16.13 -8.39
C SER A 304 2.91 -16.86 -7.26
N ILE A 305 3.59 -17.81 -6.64
CA ILE A 305 3.10 -18.53 -5.46
C ILE A 305 4.20 -18.41 -4.41
N ARG A 306 3.88 -17.80 -3.27
CA ARG A 306 4.81 -17.64 -2.14
C ARG A 306 4.24 -18.35 -0.91
N ASN A 307 5.11 -19.07 -0.20
CA ASN A 307 4.76 -19.73 1.06
C ASN A 307 4.81 -18.67 2.18
N MET A 308 3.65 -18.32 2.72
CA MET A 308 3.53 -17.28 3.73
C MET A 308 4.03 -17.74 5.10
N ASP A 309 3.91 -19.03 5.41
CA ASP A 309 4.43 -19.61 6.64
C ASP A 309 5.96 -19.47 6.68
N ALA A 310 6.64 -19.76 5.56
CA ALA A 310 8.09 -19.58 5.45
C ALA A 310 8.50 -18.10 5.53
N GLN A 311 7.73 -17.19 4.91
CA GLN A 311 8.00 -15.76 5.00
C GLN A 311 7.80 -15.22 6.43
N TYR A 312 6.83 -15.77 7.16
CA TYR A 312 6.60 -15.44 8.56
C TYR A 312 7.78 -15.89 9.44
N ASP A 313 8.29 -17.11 9.25
CA ASP A 313 9.48 -17.60 9.94
C ASP A 313 10.70 -16.68 9.70
N ASP A 314 10.93 -16.29 8.44
CA ASP A 314 11.99 -15.36 8.07
C ASP A 314 11.81 -13.98 8.73
N PHE A 315 10.56 -13.47 8.76
CA PHE A 315 10.22 -12.22 9.42
C PHE A 315 10.50 -12.26 10.93
N LEU A 316 10.12 -13.36 11.61
CA LEU A 316 10.40 -13.56 13.03
C LEU A 316 11.91 -13.61 13.32
N ALA A 317 12.69 -14.25 12.44
CA ALA A 317 14.14 -14.27 12.58
C ALA A 317 14.75 -12.86 12.46
N LEU A 318 14.33 -12.08 11.47
CA LEU A 318 14.76 -10.69 11.28
C LEU A 318 14.33 -9.77 12.44
N GLN A 319 13.15 -9.97 13.00
CA GLN A 319 12.67 -9.23 14.17
C GLN A 319 13.54 -9.49 15.40
N LYS A 320 13.95 -10.74 15.64
CA LYS A 320 14.86 -11.11 16.74
C LYS A 320 16.22 -10.43 16.59
N ASP A 321 16.78 -10.40 15.39
CA ASP A 321 18.08 -9.75 15.12
C ASP A 321 18.03 -8.22 15.29
N ARG A 322 16.84 -7.61 15.13
CA ARG A 322 16.63 -6.17 15.31
C ARG A 322 16.38 -5.76 16.76
N GLN A 323 15.98 -6.68 17.61
CA GLN A 323 15.82 -6.37 19.03
C GLN A 323 17.20 -6.11 19.63
N PRO A 324 17.41 -4.97 20.34
CA PRO A 324 18.66 -4.74 21.03
C PRO A 324 18.90 -5.87 22.02
N ALA A 325 20.12 -6.41 22.04
CA ALA A 325 20.52 -7.40 23.03
C ALA A 325 20.23 -6.81 24.43
N MET A 326 19.26 -7.39 25.13
CA MET A 326 18.94 -6.94 26.48
C MET A 326 19.96 -7.57 27.42
N ASP A 327 20.99 -6.82 27.78
CA ASP A 327 21.99 -7.25 28.77
C ASP A 327 21.38 -7.42 30.17
N ILE A 328 20.26 -6.76 30.43
CA ILE A 328 19.58 -6.72 31.73
C ILE A 328 18.09 -6.94 31.52
N ALA A 329 17.56 -8.01 32.13
CA ALA A 329 16.13 -8.24 32.26
C ALA A 329 15.71 -7.95 33.71
N ILE A 330 14.61 -7.20 33.89
CA ILE A 330 14.01 -6.97 35.21
C ILE A 330 12.91 -8.01 35.40
N VAL A 331 13.11 -8.91 36.36
CA VAL A 331 12.08 -9.86 36.80
C VAL A 331 11.53 -9.38 38.14
N ALA A 332 10.29 -8.91 38.15
CA ALA A 332 9.59 -8.57 39.39
C ALA A 332 8.99 -9.84 39.99
N ILE A 333 9.52 -10.30 41.12
CA ILE A 333 9.00 -11.44 41.88
C ILE A 333 8.24 -10.90 43.09
N VAL A 334 6.96 -11.25 43.20
CA VAL A 334 6.13 -10.94 44.37
C VAL A 334 5.84 -12.24 45.10
N ALA A 335 6.04 -12.26 46.42
CA ALA A 335 5.63 -13.39 47.26
C ALA A 335 4.14 -13.28 47.58
N GLY A 336 3.33 -14.23 47.12
CA GLY A 336 1.87 -14.30 47.29
C GLY A 336 1.22 -15.18 46.23
N ASP A 337 -0.11 -15.32 46.23
CA ASP A 337 -0.87 -16.17 45.29
C ASP A 337 -0.88 -15.68 43.82
N GLY A 338 0.02 -14.76 43.45
CA GLY A 338 0.19 -14.23 42.09
C GLY A 338 -0.76 -13.08 41.73
N PHE A 339 -0.61 -12.54 40.51
CA PHE A 339 -1.43 -11.48 39.88
C PHE A 339 -2.89 -11.93 39.58
N ALA A 340 -3.51 -12.70 40.47
CA ALA A 340 -4.83 -13.27 40.21
C ALA A 340 -5.96 -12.22 40.13
N ASP A 341 -5.75 -11.02 40.68
CA ASP A 341 -6.78 -9.97 40.81
C ASP A 341 -6.34 -8.56 40.35
N VAL A 342 -5.42 -8.44 39.38
CA VAL A 342 -5.08 -7.14 38.75
C VAL A 342 -5.45 -7.12 37.28
#